data_AF-A0AB74LW66-F1
#
_entry.id   AF-A0AB74LW66-F1
#
_cell.length_a   1.000
_cell.length_b   1.000
_cell.length_c   1.000
_cell.angle_alpha   90.00
_cell.angle_beta   90.00
_cell.angle_gamma   90.00
#
_symmetry.space_group_name_H-M   'P 1'
#
loop_
_entity.id
_entity.type
_entity.pdbx_description
1 polymer ?
#
loop_
_entity_poly.entity_id
_entity_poly.type
_entity_poly.pdbx_seq_one_letter_code
_entity_poly.pdbx_strand_id
1 'polypeptide(L)'
;MNRPCCRACGATLDHSVADLGLSPLSNSYVPMAKAREGERVFPLHAFVCDQCWLVQLEAFETPENIFSDYAYFSGFSTSWLAHAERYVVTMTARFALGAESKVVEVASNDGYLLQYFVHGGVPVLGVEPAANVAAVARGRGVPSEVAFFGAETARRLVAEGHTADLTVANNVLAHVPDILDFVAGFKIILKSTGAGTFEFPHLLQMIEEKQFDTIYHEHFSYLSLGVVSGILERSGLRVFDVEELPTHGGSLRVFFCHQNGPHVAMPAVERVIAAERAAGLFALPGYARFAKDIVTIKCDSLEFLIAQCRAGKTVCGYGAAAKGNTFLNYCGVGRELVPAVADRSPHKQGTLLPGSRIPVVSPEAMLAMRPDYVLILPWNIKEEVFEQLAGIREWGGQFVTCIPALEIH
;
A
#
# COMPACT_ATOMS: atom_id res chain seq x y z
N MET A 1 -14.06 17.05 21.78
CA MET A 1 -13.45 15.89 21.10
C MET A 1 -11.96 15.94 21.41
N ASN A 2 -11.37 14.86 21.91
CA ASN A 2 -9.92 14.82 22.11
C ASN A 2 -9.25 14.99 20.75
N ARG A 3 -8.26 15.88 20.66
CA ARG A 3 -7.49 16.04 19.43
C ARG A 3 -6.67 14.77 19.19
N PRO A 4 -6.52 14.32 17.94
CA PRO A 4 -5.72 13.15 17.65
C PRO A 4 -4.24 13.40 17.98
N CYS A 5 -3.55 12.35 18.43
CA CYS A 5 -2.13 12.41 18.77
C CYS A 5 -1.30 11.61 17.76
N CYS A 6 -0.08 12.09 17.51
CA CYS A 6 0.88 11.44 16.63
C CYS A 6 1.30 10.06 17.19
N ARG A 7 1.18 9.01 16.37
CA ARG A 7 1.55 7.63 16.73
C ARG A 7 3.03 7.44 17.04
N ALA A 8 3.91 8.26 16.46
CA ALA A 8 5.36 8.14 16.62
C ALA A 8 5.94 8.98 17.77
N CYS A 9 5.32 10.09 18.15
CA CYS A 9 5.88 10.99 19.17
C CYS A 9 4.89 11.53 20.22
N GLY A 10 3.60 11.24 20.09
CA GLY A 10 2.56 11.66 21.03
C GLY A 10 2.15 13.14 20.95
N ALA A 11 2.75 13.94 20.06
CA ALA A 11 2.36 15.34 19.86
C ALA A 11 0.93 15.45 19.31
N THR A 12 0.26 16.56 19.60
CA THR A 12 -1.08 16.83 19.05
C THR A 12 -1.01 17.05 17.54
N LEU A 13 -2.00 16.55 16.81
CA LEU A 13 -2.12 16.73 15.36
C LEU A 13 -3.11 17.88 15.06
N ASP A 14 -2.58 19.01 14.60
CA ASP A 14 -3.35 20.22 14.30
C ASP A 14 -3.29 20.63 12.81
N HIS A 15 -2.42 20.00 12.01
CA HIS A 15 -2.13 20.43 10.64
C HIS A 15 -2.65 19.43 9.60
N SER A 16 -3.53 19.91 8.71
CA SER A 16 -4.14 19.12 7.65
C SER A 16 -3.20 18.95 6.45
N VAL A 17 -3.13 17.73 5.91
CA VAL A 17 -2.50 17.43 4.61
C VAL A 17 -3.55 17.25 3.53
N ALA A 18 -4.56 16.41 3.80
CA ALA A 18 -5.69 16.17 2.90
C ALA A 18 -6.93 15.74 3.69
N ASP A 19 -8.03 16.46 3.51
CA ASP A 19 -9.34 16.09 4.03
C ASP A 19 -10.21 15.60 2.87
N LEU A 20 -10.47 14.29 2.84
CA LEU A 20 -11.25 13.63 1.80
C LEU A 20 -12.71 13.39 2.23
N GLY A 21 -13.14 14.01 3.35
CA GLY A 21 -14.51 13.90 3.85
C GLY A 21 -14.80 12.55 4.49
N LEU A 22 -15.96 11.98 4.19
CA LEU A 22 -16.42 10.70 4.73
C LEU A 22 -16.32 9.60 3.67
N SER A 23 -15.77 8.45 4.03
CA SER A 23 -15.80 7.26 3.17
C SER A 23 -15.91 5.97 4.00
N PRO A 24 -16.46 4.89 3.42
CA PRO A 24 -16.40 3.56 4.03
C PRO A 24 -14.96 3.00 3.99
N LEU A 25 -14.74 1.86 4.64
CA LEU A 25 -13.49 1.12 4.49
C LEU A 25 -13.32 0.66 3.04
N SER A 26 -12.12 0.89 2.48
CA SER A 26 -11.86 0.74 1.06
C SER A 26 -11.90 -0.71 0.56
N ASN A 27 -11.70 -1.72 1.41
CA ASN A 27 -11.84 -3.14 1.05
C ASN A 27 -13.13 -3.81 1.58
N SER A 28 -14.10 -3.06 2.13
CA SER A 28 -15.38 -3.61 2.59
C SER A 28 -16.40 -3.77 1.46
N TYR A 29 -16.10 -4.60 0.46
CA TYR A 29 -17.02 -4.87 -0.66
C TYR A 29 -18.37 -5.39 -0.17
N VAL A 30 -19.45 -4.90 -0.77
CA VAL A 30 -20.81 -5.22 -0.32
C VAL A 30 -21.32 -6.43 -1.10
N PRO A 31 -21.64 -7.55 -0.44
CA PRO A 31 -22.29 -8.67 -1.10
C PRO A 31 -23.65 -8.26 -1.68
N MET A 32 -24.03 -8.81 -2.83
CA MET A 32 -25.31 -8.47 -3.48
C MET A 32 -26.54 -8.71 -2.59
N ALA A 33 -26.49 -9.72 -1.71
CA ALA A 33 -27.54 -9.97 -0.72
C ALA A 33 -27.76 -8.79 0.26
N LYS A 34 -26.71 -7.98 0.49
CA LYS A 34 -26.71 -6.80 1.37
C LYS A 34 -26.82 -5.48 0.61
N ALA A 35 -27.18 -5.50 -0.68
CA ALA A 35 -27.23 -4.30 -1.52
C ALA A 35 -28.20 -3.21 -1.01
N ARG A 36 -29.16 -3.57 -0.14
CA ARG A 36 -30.14 -2.64 0.46
C ARG A 36 -29.78 -2.18 1.88
N GLU A 37 -28.65 -2.65 2.42
CA GLU A 37 -28.17 -2.28 3.76
C GLU A 37 -27.33 -1.01 3.70
N GLY A 38 -27.43 -0.18 4.74
CA GLY A 38 -26.56 0.99 4.93
C GLY A 38 -25.11 0.61 5.23
N GLU A 39 -24.20 1.54 5.01
CA GLU A 39 -22.77 1.39 5.33
C GLU A 39 -22.36 2.34 6.45
N ARG A 40 -21.37 1.90 7.23
CA ARG A 40 -20.63 2.80 8.12
C ARG A 40 -19.63 3.58 7.28
N VAL A 41 -19.56 4.89 7.52
CA VAL A 41 -18.57 5.79 6.93
C VAL A 41 -17.77 6.45 8.04
N PHE A 42 -16.51 6.76 7.75
CA PHE A 42 -15.55 7.32 8.68
C PHE A 42 -14.89 8.56 8.07
N PRO A 43 -14.43 9.51 8.90
CA PRO A 43 -13.59 10.61 8.43
C PRO A 43 -12.31 10.08 7.79
N LEU A 44 -12.00 10.57 6.60
CA LEU A 44 -10.76 10.28 5.89
C LEU A 44 -9.93 11.55 5.80
N HIS A 45 -9.24 11.86 6.90
CA HIS A 45 -8.47 13.09 7.06
C HIS A 45 -7.03 12.76 7.46
N ALA A 46 -6.09 13.07 6.56
CA ALA A 46 -4.66 12.97 6.80
C ALA A 46 -4.10 14.24 7.44
N PHE A 47 -3.37 14.04 8.53
CA PHE A 47 -2.67 15.08 9.28
C PHE A 47 -1.16 14.92 9.19
N VAL A 48 -0.41 16.01 9.34
CA VAL A 48 1.05 15.99 9.53
C VAL A 48 1.41 16.43 10.94
N CYS A 49 2.30 15.68 11.60
CA CYS A 49 2.89 16.09 12.87
C CYS A 49 3.99 17.13 12.65
N ASP A 50 3.91 18.30 13.28
CA ASP A 50 4.94 19.35 13.16
C ASP A 50 6.20 19.10 14.02
N GLN A 51 6.22 18.03 14.83
CA GLN A 51 7.38 17.64 15.64
C GLN A 51 8.23 16.56 14.97
N CYS A 52 7.60 15.59 14.31
CA CYS A 52 8.30 14.44 13.70
C CYS A 52 7.99 14.22 12.22
N TRP A 53 7.11 15.05 11.63
CA TRP A 53 6.74 15.04 10.21
C TRP A 53 6.03 13.77 9.71
N LEU A 54 5.67 12.86 10.61
CA LEU A 54 4.82 11.71 10.25
C LEU A 54 3.44 12.21 9.79
N VAL A 55 3.12 11.89 8.53
CA VAL A 55 1.78 12.04 7.98
C VAL A 55 0.97 10.80 8.31
N GLN A 56 -0.25 10.96 8.83
CA GLN A 56 -1.02 9.84 9.36
C GLN A 56 -2.53 10.10 9.38
N LEU A 57 -3.30 9.02 9.45
CA LEU A 57 -4.74 9.02 9.72
C LEU A 57 -5.02 8.72 11.19
N GLU A 58 -6.16 9.20 11.66
CA GLU A 58 -6.81 8.67 12.86
C GLU A 58 -7.18 7.19 12.66
N ALA A 59 -7.12 6.39 13.73
CA ALA A 59 -7.57 5.00 13.69
C ALA A 59 -9.05 4.94 14.08
N PHE A 60 -9.90 4.61 13.12
CA PHE A 60 -11.34 4.44 13.35
C PHE A 60 -11.78 2.98 13.48
N GLU A 61 -10.91 2.03 13.13
CA GLU A 61 -11.14 0.59 13.22
C GLU A 61 -9.88 -0.12 13.71
N THR A 62 -10.05 -1.33 14.27
CA THR A 62 -8.93 -2.11 14.82
C THR A 62 -8.26 -2.96 13.73
N PRO A 63 -6.96 -3.28 13.86
CA PRO A 63 -6.26 -4.18 12.95
C PRO A 63 -6.96 -5.52 12.75
N GLU A 64 -7.58 -6.06 13.80
CA GLU A 64 -8.29 -7.34 13.76
C GLU A 64 -9.48 -7.26 12.80
N ASN A 65 -10.27 -6.17 12.86
CA ASN A 65 -11.40 -5.98 11.98
C ASN A 65 -11.00 -5.78 10.51
N ILE A 66 -9.79 -5.29 10.25
CA ILE A 66 -9.31 -4.98 8.90
C ILE A 66 -8.55 -6.19 8.29
N PHE A 67 -7.75 -6.90 9.09
CA PHE A 67 -6.73 -7.83 8.58
C PHE A 67 -6.95 -9.29 8.96
N SER A 68 -7.96 -9.66 9.76
CA SER A 68 -8.19 -11.08 10.12
C SER A 68 -8.80 -11.94 9.01
N ASP A 69 -9.60 -11.36 8.10
CA ASP A 69 -10.10 -12.03 6.89
C ASP A 69 -9.77 -11.17 5.67
N TYR A 70 -8.52 -11.29 5.21
CA TYR A 70 -7.95 -10.38 4.23
C TYR A 70 -8.24 -10.85 2.79
N ALA A 71 -8.83 -9.96 1.98
CA ALA A 71 -9.25 -10.26 0.60
C ALA A 71 -8.15 -10.01 -0.45
N TYR A 72 -6.96 -9.54 -0.03
CA TYR A 72 -5.87 -9.19 -0.95
C TYR A 72 -4.76 -10.25 -0.93
N PHE A 73 -4.57 -10.88 -2.08
CA PHE A 73 -3.58 -11.92 -2.32
C PHE A 73 -2.54 -11.38 -3.31
N SER A 74 -1.31 -11.21 -2.83
CA SER A 74 -0.21 -10.63 -3.61
C SER A 74 0.17 -11.45 -4.84
N GLY A 75 -0.03 -12.78 -4.79
CA GLY A 75 0.30 -13.69 -5.88
C GLY A 75 -0.51 -13.54 -7.18
N PHE A 76 -1.56 -12.71 -7.23
CA PHE A 76 -2.34 -12.50 -8.47
C PHE A 76 -1.71 -11.49 -9.44
N SER A 77 -0.71 -10.71 -9.02
CA SER A 77 -0.02 -9.74 -9.88
C SER A 77 1.30 -10.31 -10.41
N THR A 78 1.38 -10.47 -11.74
CA THR A 78 2.59 -10.98 -12.41
C THR A 78 3.78 -10.04 -12.21
N SER A 79 3.56 -8.72 -12.31
CA SER A 79 4.59 -7.70 -12.12
C SER A 79 5.12 -7.69 -10.68
N TRP A 80 4.25 -7.93 -9.69
CA TRP A 80 4.65 -8.03 -8.28
C TRP A 80 5.45 -9.29 -7.97
N LEU A 81 5.09 -10.44 -8.54
CA LEU A 81 5.89 -11.66 -8.42
C LEU A 81 7.30 -11.50 -9.00
N ALA A 82 7.41 -10.88 -10.18
CA ALA A 82 8.71 -10.60 -10.79
C ALA A 82 9.55 -9.63 -9.93
N HIS A 83 8.92 -8.67 -9.26
CA HIS A 83 9.59 -7.79 -8.29
C HIS A 83 10.12 -8.56 -7.08
N ALA A 84 9.30 -9.46 -6.52
CA ALA A 84 9.67 -10.31 -5.39
C ALA A 84 10.86 -11.23 -5.71
N GLU A 85 10.84 -11.86 -6.89
CA GLU A 85 11.93 -12.74 -7.35
C GLU A 85 13.23 -11.96 -7.52
N ARG A 86 13.20 -10.78 -8.16
CA ARG A 86 14.39 -9.91 -8.28
C ARG A 86 14.93 -9.51 -6.92
N TYR A 87 14.05 -9.13 -5.99
CA TYR A 87 14.44 -8.82 -4.63
C TYR A 87 15.18 -9.99 -3.97
N VAL A 88 14.62 -11.20 -4.04
CA VAL A 88 15.22 -12.41 -3.44
C VAL A 88 16.61 -12.68 -4.02
N VAL A 89 16.76 -12.59 -5.34
CA VAL A 89 18.07 -12.76 -6.01
C VAL A 89 19.07 -11.73 -5.51
N THR A 90 18.70 -10.45 -5.49
CA THR A 90 19.58 -9.37 -5.04
C THR A 90 19.96 -9.52 -3.56
N MET A 91 19.00 -9.84 -2.68
CA MET A 91 19.25 -9.97 -1.25
C MET A 91 20.10 -11.19 -0.91
N THR A 92 19.86 -12.31 -1.60
CA THR A 92 20.65 -13.54 -1.45
C THR A 92 22.11 -13.26 -1.78
N ALA A 93 22.38 -12.60 -2.90
CA ALA A 93 23.75 -12.23 -3.28
C ALA A 93 24.35 -11.19 -2.33
N ARG A 94 23.61 -10.11 -2.01
CA ARG A 94 24.08 -8.98 -1.21
C ARG A 94 24.49 -9.38 0.21
N PHE A 95 23.73 -10.29 0.83
CA PHE A 95 23.96 -10.72 2.21
C PHE A 95 24.50 -12.14 2.33
N ALA A 96 24.92 -12.74 1.21
CA ALA A 96 25.45 -14.10 1.13
C ALA A 96 24.54 -15.13 1.83
N LEU A 97 23.23 -15.03 1.59
CA LEU A 97 22.24 -15.89 2.25
C LEU A 97 22.32 -17.32 1.69
N GLY A 98 22.23 -18.31 2.57
CA GLY A 98 22.28 -19.72 2.22
C GLY A 98 21.56 -20.62 3.23
N ALA A 99 21.88 -21.91 3.22
CA ALA A 99 21.23 -22.91 4.07
C ALA A 99 21.42 -22.66 5.58
N GLU A 100 22.48 -21.95 5.97
CA GLU A 100 22.79 -21.57 7.37
C GLU A 100 22.18 -20.21 7.76
N SER A 101 21.53 -19.53 6.82
CA SER A 101 20.86 -18.26 7.05
C SER A 101 19.40 -18.47 7.44
N LYS A 102 18.76 -17.43 7.98
CA LYS A 102 17.32 -17.38 8.22
C LYS A 102 16.75 -16.06 7.75
N VAL A 103 15.72 -16.13 6.91
CA VAL A 103 14.92 -14.97 6.49
C VAL A 103 13.60 -14.97 7.24
N VAL A 104 13.18 -13.83 7.77
CA VAL A 104 11.85 -13.64 8.35
C VAL A 104 11.13 -12.52 7.61
N GLU A 105 9.98 -12.82 7.02
CA GLU A 105 9.10 -11.81 6.42
C GLU A 105 7.89 -11.58 7.34
N VAL A 106 7.65 -10.32 7.67
CA VAL A 106 6.51 -9.87 8.49
C VAL A 106 5.43 -9.33 7.57
N ALA A 107 4.18 -9.75 7.83
CA ALA A 107 3.04 -9.66 6.91
C ALA A 107 3.36 -10.29 5.55
N SER A 108 3.78 -11.55 5.59
CA SER A 108 4.27 -12.30 4.41
C SER A 108 3.19 -12.68 3.40
N ASN A 109 1.92 -12.39 3.69
CA ASN A 109 0.78 -12.70 2.84
C ASN A 109 0.79 -14.18 2.41
N ASP A 110 0.42 -14.47 1.15
CA ASP A 110 0.29 -15.82 0.59
C ASP A 110 1.65 -16.50 0.29
N GLY A 111 2.74 -16.00 0.90
CA GLY A 111 4.09 -16.51 0.72
C GLY A 111 4.71 -16.15 -0.64
N TYR A 112 4.17 -15.14 -1.33
CA TYR A 112 4.59 -14.74 -2.68
C TYR A 112 6.10 -14.49 -2.82
N LEU A 113 6.74 -13.95 -1.78
CA LEU A 113 8.17 -13.62 -1.76
C LEU A 113 8.99 -14.76 -1.19
N LEU A 114 8.63 -15.26 0.00
CA LEU A 114 9.40 -16.30 0.69
C LEU A 114 9.51 -17.60 -0.10
N GLN A 115 8.56 -17.91 -0.99
CA GLN A 115 8.68 -19.09 -1.85
C GLN A 115 10.00 -19.09 -2.65
N TYR A 116 10.49 -17.95 -3.11
CA TYR A 116 11.73 -17.89 -3.90
C TYR A 116 12.97 -18.18 -3.04
N PHE A 117 12.98 -17.76 -1.77
CA PHE A 117 14.03 -18.16 -0.82
C PHE A 117 14.00 -19.66 -0.54
N VAL A 118 12.81 -20.26 -0.40
CA VAL A 118 12.63 -21.72 -0.24
C VAL A 118 13.21 -22.46 -1.44
N HIS A 119 12.93 -22.02 -2.67
CA HIS A 119 13.50 -22.62 -3.88
C HIS A 119 15.03 -22.47 -3.94
N GLY A 120 15.58 -21.39 -3.38
CA GLY A 120 17.02 -21.18 -3.22
C GLY A 120 17.67 -21.94 -2.06
N GLY A 121 16.91 -22.74 -1.30
CA GLY A 121 17.42 -23.51 -0.17
C GLY A 121 17.73 -22.67 1.08
N VAL A 122 17.20 -21.45 1.18
CA VAL A 122 17.36 -20.57 2.35
C VAL A 122 16.21 -20.81 3.32
N PRO A 123 16.47 -21.16 4.59
CA PRO A 123 15.41 -21.26 5.62
C PRO A 123 14.63 -19.96 5.79
N VAL A 124 13.30 -20.06 5.83
CA VAL A 124 12.40 -18.91 5.99
C VAL A 124 11.41 -19.08 7.14
N LEU A 125 10.79 -17.98 7.56
CA LEU A 125 9.56 -17.95 8.35
C LEU A 125 8.73 -16.72 7.94
N GLY A 126 7.47 -16.92 7.59
CA GLY A 126 6.50 -15.84 7.45
C GLY A 126 5.78 -15.58 8.78
N VAL A 127 5.42 -14.32 9.05
CA VAL A 127 4.49 -13.94 10.13
C VAL A 127 3.31 -13.22 9.48
N GLU A 128 2.11 -13.79 9.54
CA GLU A 128 0.94 -13.32 8.81
C GLU A 128 -0.33 -13.43 9.69
N PRO A 129 -0.97 -12.32 10.09
CA PRO A 129 -2.16 -12.38 10.95
C PRO A 129 -3.38 -13.05 10.28
N ALA A 130 -3.50 -13.02 8.96
CA ALA A 130 -4.64 -13.59 8.23
C ALA A 130 -4.48 -15.10 8.05
N ALA A 131 -5.21 -15.90 8.83
CA ALA A 131 -5.09 -17.36 8.85
C ALA A 131 -5.41 -18.02 7.49
N ASN A 132 -6.38 -17.49 6.75
CA ASN A 132 -6.76 -17.93 5.41
C ASN A 132 -5.60 -17.74 4.41
N VAL A 133 -4.91 -16.62 4.49
CA VAL A 133 -3.76 -16.28 3.63
C VAL A 133 -2.52 -17.09 4.02
N ALA A 134 -2.23 -17.21 5.32
CA ALA A 134 -1.13 -18.02 5.84
C ALA A 134 -1.27 -19.51 5.44
N ALA A 135 -2.49 -20.03 5.33
CA ALA A 135 -2.74 -21.39 4.83
C ALA A 135 -2.28 -21.58 3.38
N VAL A 136 -2.47 -20.56 2.52
CA VAL A 136 -1.98 -20.58 1.13
C VAL A 136 -0.44 -20.61 1.10
N ALA A 137 0.20 -19.78 1.92
CA ALA A 137 1.67 -19.76 2.04
C ALA A 137 2.24 -21.13 2.45
N ARG A 138 1.62 -21.79 3.45
CA ARG A 138 2.01 -23.15 3.87
C ARG A 138 1.83 -24.17 2.74
N GLY A 139 0.78 -24.05 1.94
CA GLY A 139 0.58 -24.87 0.74
C GLY A 139 1.68 -24.73 -0.31
N ARG A 140 2.41 -23.60 -0.31
CA ARG A 140 3.59 -23.35 -1.15
C ARG A 140 4.92 -23.75 -0.48
N GLY A 141 4.86 -24.44 0.66
CA GLY A 141 6.05 -24.85 1.41
C GLY A 141 6.70 -23.73 2.23
N VAL A 142 6.00 -22.60 2.46
CA VAL A 142 6.48 -21.50 3.30
C VAL A 142 5.92 -21.67 4.73
N PRO A 143 6.75 -21.99 5.75
CA PRO A 143 6.32 -21.96 7.14
C PRO A 143 5.81 -20.55 7.49
N SER A 144 4.60 -20.47 8.01
CA SER A 144 3.93 -19.20 8.30
C SER A 144 3.28 -19.24 9.68
N GLU A 145 3.64 -18.31 10.55
CA GLU A 145 3.06 -18.12 11.87
C GLU A 145 1.87 -17.17 11.80
N VAL A 146 0.75 -17.55 12.42
CA VAL A 146 -0.46 -16.72 12.44
C VAL A 146 -0.45 -15.81 13.64
N ALA A 147 0.08 -14.59 13.47
CA ALA A 147 0.17 -13.61 14.54
C ALA A 147 0.29 -12.18 13.98
N PHE A 148 -0.20 -11.21 14.74
CA PHE A 148 0.26 -9.82 14.60
C PHE A 148 1.70 -9.71 15.12
N PHE A 149 2.50 -8.90 14.43
CA PHE A 149 3.91 -8.73 14.77
C PHE A 149 4.13 -7.50 15.64
N GLY A 150 5.00 -7.66 16.63
CA GLY A 150 5.31 -6.67 17.65
C GLY A 150 6.39 -7.21 18.58
N ALA A 151 6.75 -6.46 19.62
CA ALA A 151 7.85 -6.84 20.49
C ALA A 151 7.60 -8.16 21.24
N GLU A 152 6.35 -8.45 21.61
CA GLU A 152 5.96 -9.71 22.26
C GLU A 152 6.14 -10.91 21.33
N THR A 153 5.54 -10.87 20.14
CA THR A 153 5.67 -11.91 19.12
C THR A 153 7.14 -12.15 18.77
N ALA A 154 7.93 -11.08 18.59
CA ALA A 154 9.35 -11.21 18.31
C ALA A 154 10.13 -11.92 19.43
N ARG A 155 9.88 -11.61 20.72
CA ARG A 155 10.52 -12.30 21.85
C ARG A 155 10.18 -13.78 21.89
N ARG A 156 8.92 -14.13 21.64
CA ARG A 156 8.48 -15.53 21.58
C ARG A 156 9.20 -16.28 20.45
N LEU A 157 9.21 -15.71 19.24
CA LEU A 157 9.88 -16.30 18.09
C LEU A 157 11.39 -16.49 18.34
N VAL A 158 12.06 -15.52 18.97
CA VAL A 158 13.47 -15.67 19.36
C VAL A 158 13.67 -16.81 20.37
N ALA A 159 12.77 -16.96 21.36
CA ALA A 159 12.83 -18.06 22.32
C ALA A 159 12.61 -19.45 21.66
N GLU A 160 11.87 -19.49 20.55
CA GLU A 160 11.68 -20.67 19.70
C GLU A 160 12.85 -20.90 18.72
N GLY A 161 13.88 -20.04 18.73
CA GLY A 161 15.08 -20.15 17.89
C GLY A 161 15.00 -19.42 16.55
N HIS A 162 13.99 -18.57 16.34
CA HIS A 162 13.80 -17.80 15.11
C HIS A 162 14.47 -16.42 15.18
N THR A 163 15.81 -16.38 15.06
CA THR A 163 16.55 -15.14 14.78
C THR A 163 16.86 -15.03 13.29
N ALA A 164 16.88 -13.80 12.76
CA ALA A 164 16.96 -13.55 11.32
C ALA A 164 18.28 -12.90 10.89
N ASP A 165 18.88 -13.40 9.81
CA ASP A 165 19.96 -12.72 9.08
C ASP A 165 19.41 -11.60 8.20
N LEU A 166 18.21 -11.83 7.65
CA LEU A 166 17.44 -10.84 6.90
C LEU A 166 16.01 -10.78 7.43
N THR A 167 15.57 -9.58 7.79
CA THR A 167 14.14 -9.29 8.02
C THR A 167 13.54 -8.52 6.84
N VAL A 168 12.30 -8.83 6.49
CA VAL A 168 11.59 -8.25 5.35
C VAL A 168 10.22 -7.76 5.81
N ALA A 169 9.83 -6.55 5.41
CA ALA A 169 8.46 -6.06 5.58
C ALA A 169 8.11 -5.19 4.37
N ASN A 170 7.29 -5.73 3.46
CA ASN A 170 6.89 -5.03 2.25
C ASN A 170 5.44 -4.55 2.38
N ASN A 171 5.23 -3.25 2.14
CA ASN A 171 3.94 -2.58 2.14
C ASN A 171 3.11 -2.74 3.43
N VAL A 172 3.74 -3.10 4.56
CA VAL A 172 3.04 -3.28 5.84
C VAL A 172 3.24 -2.11 6.79
N LEU A 173 4.39 -1.43 6.75
CA LEU A 173 4.73 -0.42 7.77
C LEU A 173 3.70 0.71 7.88
N ALA A 174 3.11 1.11 6.74
CA ALA A 174 2.01 2.09 6.67
C ALA A 174 0.69 1.61 7.29
N HIS A 175 0.50 0.29 7.44
CA HIS A 175 -0.70 -0.38 7.92
C HIS A 175 -0.67 -0.70 9.42
N VAL A 176 0.37 -0.30 10.15
CA VAL A 176 0.51 -0.65 11.56
C VAL A 176 0.15 0.53 12.47
N PRO A 177 -0.89 0.40 13.33
CA PRO A 177 -1.26 1.48 14.24
C PRO A 177 -0.21 1.84 15.27
N ASP A 178 0.44 0.82 15.88
CA ASP A 178 1.55 0.96 16.81
C ASP A 178 2.87 0.70 16.08
N ILE A 179 3.27 1.69 15.28
CA ILE A 179 4.47 1.60 14.45
C ILE A 179 5.75 1.46 15.29
N LEU A 180 5.74 1.93 16.55
CA LEU A 180 6.90 1.83 17.44
C LEU A 180 7.08 0.40 17.98
N ASP A 181 6.01 -0.24 18.47
CA ASP A 181 6.08 -1.64 18.90
C ASP A 181 6.44 -2.58 17.73
N PHE A 182 5.88 -2.30 16.54
CA PHE A 182 6.21 -3.04 15.32
C PHE A 182 7.70 -3.01 15.02
N VAL A 183 8.30 -1.80 14.97
CA VAL A 183 9.74 -1.64 14.70
C VAL A 183 10.61 -2.18 15.85
N ALA A 184 10.14 -2.09 17.10
CA ALA A 184 10.81 -2.74 18.23
C ALA A 184 10.88 -4.27 18.06
N GLY A 185 9.86 -4.90 17.46
CA GLY A 185 9.89 -6.31 17.07
C GLY A 185 11.05 -6.65 16.13
N PHE A 186 11.31 -5.80 15.12
CA PHE A 186 12.45 -5.99 14.21
C PHE A 186 13.79 -5.89 14.94
N LYS A 187 13.91 -4.98 15.89
CA LYS A 187 15.10 -4.87 16.75
C LYS A 187 15.36 -6.16 17.54
N ILE A 188 14.31 -6.86 17.96
CA ILE A 188 14.44 -8.07 18.79
C ILE A 188 14.79 -9.29 17.95
N ILE A 189 14.15 -9.48 16.80
CA ILE A 189 14.30 -10.70 15.99
C ILE A 189 15.54 -10.70 15.10
N LEU A 190 16.06 -9.51 14.76
CA LEU A 190 17.23 -9.35 13.90
C LEU A 190 18.51 -9.77 14.64
N LYS A 191 19.39 -10.54 13.97
CA LYS A 191 20.73 -10.86 14.48
C LYS A 191 21.61 -9.61 14.55
N SER A 192 22.60 -9.61 15.44
CA SER A 192 23.54 -8.48 15.64
C SER A 192 24.26 -8.01 14.36
N THR A 193 24.51 -8.93 13.42
CA THR A 193 25.13 -8.68 12.12
C THR A 193 24.13 -8.63 10.95
N GLY A 194 22.86 -8.90 11.22
CA GLY A 194 21.81 -8.98 10.21
C GLY A 194 21.44 -7.63 9.60
N ALA A 195 20.66 -7.70 8.53
CA ALA A 195 20.03 -6.54 7.90
C ALA A 195 18.50 -6.69 7.89
N GLY A 196 17.81 -5.56 7.91
CA GLY A 196 16.38 -5.51 7.68
C GLY A 196 16.05 -4.65 6.48
N THR A 197 14.93 -4.94 5.85
CA THR A 197 14.40 -4.15 4.74
C THR A 197 12.94 -3.81 4.97
N PHE A 198 12.59 -2.54 4.73
CA PHE A 198 11.22 -2.08 4.63
C PHE A 198 10.97 -1.55 3.23
N GLU A 199 9.91 -2.00 2.56
CA GLU A 199 9.41 -1.40 1.33
C GLU A 199 8.08 -0.70 1.58
N PHE A 200 7.94 0.56 1.19
CA PHE A 200 6.70 1.33 1.37
C PHE A 200 6.57 2.47 0.35
N PRO A 201 5.34 2.89 0.01
CA PRO A 201 5.11 4.07 -0.84
C PRO A 201 5.75 5.33 -0.26
N HIS A 202 6.45 6.09 -1.10
CA HIS A 202 7.21 7.27 -0.70
C HIS A 202 6.30 8.50 -0.62
N LEU A 203 6.25 9.16 0.54
CA LEU A 203 5.45 10.37 0.74
C LEU A 203 5.78 11.49 -0.26
N LEU A 204 7.05 11.62 -0.67
CA LEU A 204 7.43 12.62 -1.67
C LEU A 204 6.74 12.34 -3.01
N GLN A 205 6.85 11.12 -3.51
CA GLN A 205 6.24 10.68 -4.76
C GLN A 205 4.71 10.81 -4.69
N MET A 206 4.10 10.43 -3.57
CA MET A 206 2.68 10.61 -3.34
C MET A 206 2.21 12.06 -3.53
N ILE A 207 2.99 13.04 -3.04
CA ILE A 207 2.66 14.46 -3.16
C ILE A 207 2.96 14.98 -4.57
N GLU A 208 4.14 14.67 -5.12
CA GLU A 208 4.56 15.15 -6.44
C GLU A 208 3.68 14.63 -7.56
N GLU A 209 3.29 13.35 -7.49
CA GLU A 209 2.42 12.66 -8.44
C GLU A 209 0.94 12.68 -8.00
N LYS A 210 0.59 13.49 -6.99
CA LYS A 210 -0.79 13.78 -6.58
C LYS A 210 -1.64 12.53 -6.27
N GLN A 211 -1.03 11.50 -5.70
CA GLN A 211 -1.58 10.15 -5.51
C GLN A 211 -2.49 10.06 -4.28
N PHE A 212 -3.45 10.98 -4.15
CA PHE A 212 -4.33 11.06 -2.98
C PHE A 212 -5.27 9.86 -2.83
N ASP A 213 -5.50 9.13 -3.91
CA ASP A 213 -6.27 7.89 -3.90
C ASP A 213 -5.60 6.80 -3.05
N THR A 214 -4.30 6.91 -2.78
CA THR A 214 -3.59 6.06 -1.81
C THR A 214 -3.93 6.36 -0.35
N ILE A 215 -4.73 7.40 -0.08
CA ILE A 215 -5.23 7.71 1.26
C ILE A 215 -6.49 6.87 1.52
N TYR A 216 -6.40 5.88 2.39
CA TYR A 216 -7.55 5.10 2.86
C TYR A 216 -7.29 4.58 4.27
N HIS A 217 -8.36 4.20 4.97
CA HIS A 217 -8.35 3.88 6.41
C HIS A 217 -7.34 2.80 6.85
N GLU A 218 -6.95 1.90 5.94
CA GLU A 218 -5.96 0.86 6.23
C GLU A 218 -4.52 1.39 6.16
N HIS A 219 -4.27 2.50 5.48
CA HIS A 219 -3.02 3.26 5.51
C HIS A 219 -3.03 4.27 6.66
N PHE A 220 -2.66 3.80 7.85
CA PHE A 220 -2.54 4.64 9.04
C PHE A 220 -1.43 5.69 8.92
N SER A 221 -0.39 5.45 8.11
CA SER A 221 0.80 6.29 8.00
C SER A 221 1.27 6.45 6.55
N TYR A 222 1.82 7.62 6.21
CA TYR A 222 2.43 7.93 4.91
C TYR A 222 3.87 8.37 5.15
N LEU A 223 4.80 7.66 4.54
CA LEU A 223 6.16 7.52 5.08
C LEU A 223 7.19 8.21 4.19
N SER A 224 8.05 9.01 4.82
CA SER A 224 9.29 9.54 4.24
C SER A 224 10.50 8.82 4.86
N LEU A 225 11.65 8.87 4.19
CA LEU A 225 12.89 8.32 4.72
C LEU A 225 13.28 9.00 6.04
N GLY A 226 13.14 10.32 6.14
CA GLY A 226 13.45 11.05 7.37
C GLY A 226 12.60 10.57 8.57
N VAL A 227 11.31 10.36 8.36
CA VAL A 227 10.38 9.85 9.38
C VAL A 227 10.76 8.43 9.80
N VAL A 228 10.95 7.53 8.82
CA VAL A 228 11.29 6.12 9.09
C VAL A 228 12.66 5.98 9.75
N SER A 229 13.62 6.82 9.36
CA SER A 229 14.94 6.88 10.02
C SER A 229 14.79 7.25 11.50
N GLY A 230 14.01 8.27 11.82
CA GLY A 230 13.74 8.67 13.20
C GLY A 230 12.99 7.62 14.02
N ILE A 231 12.11 6.83 13.40
CA ILE A 231 11.42 5.70 14.06
C ILE A 231 12.40 4.55 14.36
N LEU A 232 13.25 4.20 13.39
CA LEU A 232 14.29 3.18 13.56
C LEU A 232 15.28 3.57 14.66
N GLU A 233 15.74 4.83 14.68
CA GLU A 233 16.67 5.35 15.69
C GLU A 233 16.13 5.21 17.12
N ARG A 234 14.84 5.49 17.34
CA ARG A 234 14.18 5.30 18.65
C ARG A 234 14.21 3.85 19.12
N SER A 235 14.31 2.90 18.20
CA SER A 235 14.41 1.46 18.49
C SER A 235 15.85 0.94 18.53
N GLY A 236 16.86 1.81 18.46
CA GLY A 236 18.28 1.41 18.44
C GLY A 236 18.70 0.69 17.15
N LEU A 237 18.06 1.08 16.05
CA LEU A 237 18.35 0.69 14.68
C LEU A 237 18.79 1.93 13.89
N ARG A 238 19.48 1.74 12.77
CA ARG A 238 19.83 2.82 11.84
C ARG A 238 19.64 2.39 10.41
N VAL A 239 19.28 3.33 9.56
CA VAL A 239 19.32 3.16 8.11
C VAL A 239 20.77 3.15 7.65
N PHE A 240 21.11 2.27 6.72
CA PHE A 240 22.42 2.27 6.08
C PHE A 240 22.36 2.33 4.55
N ASP A 241 21.21 2.07 3.94
CA ASP A 241 21.03 2.22 2.48
C ASP A 241 19.56 2.45 2.14
N VAL A 242 19.30 2.94 0.92
CA VAL A 242 17.95 3.14 0.40
C VAL A 242 17.93 2.97 -1.12
N GLU A 243 16.92 2.27 -1.62
CA GLU A 243 16.60 2.15 -3.04
C GLU A 243 15.28 2.88 -3.33
N GLU A 244 15.24 3.66 -4.40
CA GLU A 244 14.02 4.26 -4.95
C GLU A 244 13.45 3.30 -6.00
N LEU A 245 12.17 2.92 -5.85
CA LEU A 245 11.51 1.89 -6.66
C LEU A 245 10.28 2.47 -7.36
N PRO A 246 9.96 2.02 -8.59
CA PRO A 246 8.74 2.46 -9.29
C PRO A 246 7.46 1.79 -8.76
N THR A 247 7.57 0.84 -7.82
CA THR A 247 6.43 0.09 -7.29
C THR A 247 5.44 1.00 -6.59
N HIS A 248 4.14 0.69 -6.74
CA HIS A 248 3.02 1.40 -6.09
C HIS A 248 3.00 2.93 -6.31
N GLY A 249 3.56 3.42 -7.41
CA GLY A 249 3.59 4.87 -7.70
C GLY A 249 4.86 5.58 -7.25
N GLY A 250 5.87 4.83 -6.81
CA GLY A 250 7.07 5.40 -6.20
C GLY A 250 7.16 4.96 -4.75
N SER A 251 8.10 4.08 -4.48
CA SER A 251 8.33 3.49 -3.16
C SER A 251 9.79 3.63 -2.77
N LEU A 252 10.06 3.57 -1.46
CA LEU A 252 11.39 3.36 -0.94
C LEU A 252 11.53 1.93 -0.47
N ARG A 253 12.69 1.32 -0.75
CA ARG A 253 13.21 0.20 0.02
C ARG A 253 14.34 0.67 0.92
N VAL A 254 14.05 0.73 2.21
CA VAL A 254 14.99 1.17 3.24
C VAL A 254 15.71 -0.04 3.81
N PHE A 255 17.04 0.03 3.87
CA PHE A 255 17.87 -0.98 4.51
C PHE A 255 18.32 -0.48 5.87
N PHE A 256 18.11 -1.28 6.90
CA PHE A 256 18.45 -0.93 8.27
C PHE A 256 19.19 -2.06 8.98
N CYS A 257 19.92 -1.69 10.02
CA CYS A 257 20.61 -2.64 10.88
C CYS A 257 20.61 -2.12 12.32
N HIS A 258 21.18 -2.88 13.25
CA HIS A 258 21.43 -2.34 14.58
C HIS A 258 22.37 -1.13 14.54
N GLN A 259 22.21 -0.21 15.50
CA GLN A 259 23.06 0.99 15.61
C GLN A 259 24.56 0.67 15.48
N ASN A 260 25.02 -0.38 16.16
CA ASN A 260 26.42 -0.84 16.16
C ASN A 260 26.66 -2.01 15.18
N GLY A 261 25.75 -2.24 14.24
CA GLY A 261 25.86 -3.31 13.24
C GLY A 261 26.95 -3.02 12.20
N PRO A 262 27.37 -4.05 11.43
CA PRO A 262 28.54 -3.96 10.55
C PRO A 262 28.31 -3.21 9.22
N HIS A 263 27.06 -2.86 8.90
CA HIS A 263 26.72 -2.32 7.58
C HIS A 263 27.09 -0.83 7.44
N VAL A 264 27.89 -0.49 6.43
CA VAL A 264 28.33 0.89 6.18
C VAL A 264 27.19 1.73 5.60
N ALA A 265 27.08 2.99 6.05
CA ALA A 265 26.09 3.92 5.51
C ALA A 265 26.45 4.32 4.07
N MET A 266 25.48 4.24 3.18
CA MET A 266 25.61 4.52 1.75
C MET A 266 25.19 5.95 1.42
N PRO A 267 25.81 6.61 0.42
CA PRO A 267 25.48 7.99 0.04
C PRO A 267 24.02 8.22 -0.39
N ALA A 268 23.32 7.16 -0.81
CA ALA A 268 21.92 7.22 -1.22
C ALA A 268 21.01 7.76 -0.10
N VAL A 269 21.32 7.46 1.17
CA VAL A 269 20.53 7.90 2.33
C VAL A 269 20.48 9.44 2.39
N GLU A 270 21.65 10.09 2.34
CA GLU A 270 21.73 11.55 2.39
C GLU A 270 21.10 12.19 1.15
N ARG A 271 21.26 11.57 -0.03
CA ARG A 271 20.66 12.05 -1.28
C ARG A 271 19.14 12.12 -1.18
N VAL A 272 18.50 11.07 -0.67
CA VAL A 272 17.04 11.03 -0.51
C VAL A 272 16.58 11.99 0.58
N ILE A 273 17.26 12.07 1.73
CA ILE A 273 16.93 13.05 2.79
C ILE A 273 17.04 14.49 2.29
N ALA A 274 18.06 14.80 1.48
CA ALA A 274 18.23 16.12 0.88
C ALA A 274 17.09 16.46 -0.09
N ALA A 275 16.63 15.49 -0.89
CA ALA A 275 15.48 15.65 -1.78
C ALA A 275 14.19 15.93 -0.98
N GLU A 276 13.92 15.16 0.08
CA GLU A 276 12.78 15.37 0.97
C GLU A 276 12.79 16.76 1.61
N ARG A 277 13.97 17.23 2.03
CA ARG A 277 14.15 18.57 2.60
C ARG A 277 13.91 19.66 1.55
N ALA A 278 14.45 19.50 0.34
CA ALA A 278 14.26 20.45 -0.75
C ALA A 278 12.78 20.55 -1.18
N ALA A 279 12.05 19.43 -1.12
CA ALA A 279 10.61 19.38 -1.37
C ALA A 279 9.76 19.92 -0.21
N GLY A 280 10.38 20.24 0.93
CA GLY A 280 9.69 20.84 2.07
C GLY A 280 8.96 19.85 2.98
N LEU A 281 9.28 18.54 2.95
CA LEU A 281 8.65 17.55 3.82
C LEU A 281 8.98 17.73 5.32
N PHE A 282 9.90 18.63 5.65
CA PHE A 282 10.23 19.01 7.03
C PHE A 282 9.77 20.44 7.36
N ALA A 283 8.75 20.93 6.66
CA ALA A 283 8.14 22.23 6.90
C ALA A 283 6.66 22.23 6.48
N LEU A 284 5.78 22.83 7.28
CA LEU A 284 4.34 22.89 6.99
C LEU A 284 3.98 23.42 5.58
N PRO A 285 4.66 24.44 5.03
CA PRO A 285 4.36 24.92 3.67
C PRO A 285 4.52 23.87 2.57
N GLY A 286 5.34 22.83 2.76
CA GLY A 286 5.56 21.77 1.77
C GLY A 286 4.29 20.97 1.42
N TYR A 287 3.31 20.95 2.32
CA TYR A 287 2.06 20.19 2.14
C TYR A 287 0.92 21.02 1.53
N ALA A 288 1.04 22.35 1.53
CA ALA A 288 -0.08 23.26 1.21
C ALA A 288 -0.60 23.14 -0.23
N ARG A 289 0.26 22.69 -1.16
CA ARG A 289 -0.10 22.53 -2.58
C ARG A 289 -0.98 21.29 -2.79
N PHE A 290 -0.74 20.22 -2.04
CA PHE A 290 -1.34 18.91 -2.28
C PHE A 290 -2.88 18.95 -2.23
N ALA A 291 -3.45 19.58 -1.19
CA ALA A 291 -4.89 19.76 -1.07
C ALA A 291 -5.53 20.48 -2.27
N LYS A 292 -4.83 21.46 -2.87
CA LYS A 292 -5.32 22.17 -4.07
C LYS A 292 -5.27 21.28 -5.30
N ASP A 293 -4.19 20.53 -5.48
CA ASP A 293 -4.04 19.59 -6.59
C ASP A 293 -5.12 18.50 -6.56
N ILE A 294 -5.49 18.01 -5.36
CA ILE A 294 -6.59 17.05 -5.17
C ILE A 294 -7.92 17.60 -5.66
N VAL A 295 -8.24 18.86 -5.32
CA VAL A 295 -9.48 19.51 -5.77
C VAL A 295 -9.49 19.66 -7.29
N THR A 296 -8.37 20.06 -7.90
CA THR A 296 -8.23 20.16 -9.35
C THR A 296 -8.51 18.81 -10.03
N ILE A 297 -7.86 17.73 -9.57
CA ILE A 297 -8.09 16.38 -10.12
C ILE A 297 -9.56 15.98 -10.03
N LYS A 298 -10.22 16.26 -8.89
CA LYS A 298 -11.66 15.98 -8.73
C LYS A 298 -12.50 16.74 -9.75
N CYS A 299 -12.28 18.04 -9.91
CA CYS A 299 -13.02 18.87 -10.86
C CYS A 299 -12.84 18.39 -12.29
N ASP A 300 -11.59 18.18 -12.73
CA ASP A 300 -11.27 17.77 -14.10
C ASP A 300 -11.86 16.39 -14.41
N SER A 301 -11.79 15.46 -13.45
CA SER A 301 -12.35 14.11 -13.60
C SER A 301 -13.88 14.13 -13.70
N LEU A 302 -14.56 14.93 -12.87
CA LEU A 302 -16.01 15.06 -12.91
C LEU A 302 -16.48 15.75 -14.20
N GLU A 303 -15.79 16.78 -14.64
CA GLU A 303 -16.09 17.45 -15.91
C GLU A 303 -16.03 16.46 -17.08
N PHE A 304 -14.98 15.65 -17.14
CA PHE A 304 -14.84 14.59 -18.14
C PHE A 304 -15.99 13.58 -18.08
N LEU A 305 -16.26 12.98 -16.90
CA LEU A 305 -17.27 11.94 -16.74
C LEU A 305 -18.68 12.45 -17.07
N ILE A 306 -19.03 13.66 -16.61
CA ILE A 306 -20.31 14.29 -16.91
C ILE A 306 -20.44 14.59 -18.41
N ALA A 307 -19.36 15.07 -19.05
CA ALA A 307 -19.35 15.34 -20.48
C ALA A 307 -19.58 14.06 -21.30
N GLN A 308 -18.92 12.95 -20.95
CA GLN A 308 -19.12 11.67 -21.66
C GLN A 308 -20.52 11.12 -21.44
N CYS A 309 -21.04 11.17 -20.22
CA CYS A 309 -22.42 10.77 -19.91
C CYS A 309 -23.44 11.55 -20.74
N ARG A 310 -23.29 12.89 -20.84
CA ARG A 310 -24.16 13.75 -21.66
C ARG A 310 -24.05 13.49 -23.16
N ALA A 311 -22.88 13.05 -23.62
CA ALA A 311 -22.66 12.63 -25.00
C ALA A 311 -23.23 11.23 -25.30
N GLY A 312 -23.86 10.56 -24.32
CA GLY A 312 -24.38 9.21 -24.47
C GLY A 312 -23.28 8.13 -24.52
N LYS A 313 -22.05 8.47 -24.15
CA LYS A 313 -20.91 7.56 -24.12
C LYS A 313 -20.85 6.81 -22.79
N THR A 314 -20.32 5.60 -22.84
CA THR A 314 -20.16 4.72 -21.68
C THR A 314 -18.73 4.74 -21.16
N VAL A 315 -18.56 5.03 -19.86
CA VAL A 315 -17.27 4.95 -19.17
C VAL A 315 -17.32 3.83 -18.13
N CYS A 316 -16.63 2.71 -18.36
CA CYS A 316 -16.49 1.65 -17.34
C CYS A 316 -15.19 1.82 -16.55
N GLY A 317 -15.15 1.37 -15.30
CA GLY A 317 -13.92 1.33 -14.52
C GLY A 317 -13.18 0.01 -14.68
N TYR A 318 -11.86 0.02 -14.51
CA TYR A 318 -11.05 -1.18 -14.35
C TYR A 318 -10.24 -1.14 -13.06
N GLY A 319 -10.22 -2.28 -12.37
CA GLY A 319 -9.55 -2.51 -11.09
C GLY A 319 -10.36 -1.99 -9.91
N ALA A 320 -11.05 -2.90 -9.23
CA ALA A 320 -11.74 -2.63 -7.97
C ALA A 320 -10.73 -2.63 -6.82
N ALA A 321 -9.71 -1.76 -6.86
CA ALA A 321 -8.69 -1.64 -5.81
C ALA A 321 -9.10 -0.63 -4.72
N ALA A 322 -8.55 -0.76 -3.52
CA ALA A 322 -8.80 0.14 -2.39
C ALA A 322 -8.67 1.62 -2.77
N LYS A 323 -7.60 1.98 -3.48
CA LYS A 323 -7.36 3.34 -3.96
C LYS A 323 -8.42 3.85 -4.95
N GLY A 324 -8.89 2.98 -5.84
CA GLY A 324 -9.99 3.31 -6.75
C GLY A 324 -11.27 3.67 -5.97
N ASN A 325 -11.53 2.98 -4.86
CA ASN A 325 -12.66 3.29 -4.00
C ASN A 325 -12.51 4.65 -3.32
N THR A 326 -11.30 5.03 -2.85
CA THR A 326 -11.05 6.39 -2.34
C THR A 326 -11.35 7.43 -3.41
N PHE A 327 -10.81 7.27 -4.62
CA PHE A 327 -11.02 8.21 -5.72
C PHE A 327 -12.51 8.39 -6.03
N LEU A 328 -13.24 7.29 -6.23
CA LEU A 328 -14.66 7.32 -6.59
C LEU A 328 -15.51 7.95 -5.47
N ASN A 329 -15.26 7.61 -4.20
CA ASN A 329 -15.99 8.19 -3.07
C ASN A 329 -15.70 9.69 -2.91
N TYR A 330 -14.42 10.09 -2.96
CA TYR A 330 -14.05 11.51 -2.84
C TYR A 330 -14.63 12.36 -3.98
N CYS A 331 -14.58 11.85 -5.20
CA CYS A 331 -15.17 12.52 -6.37
C CYS A 331 -16.70 12.48 -6.36
N GLY A 332 -17.34 11.56 -5.62
CA GLY A 332 -18.79 11.38 -5.63
C GLY A 332 -19.29 10.71 -6.91
N VAL A 333 -18.51 9.78 -7.45
CA VAL A 333 -18.82 9.07 -8.71
C VAL A 333 -19.67 7.85 -8.41
N GLY A 334 -20.91 7.84 -8.91
CA GLY A 334 -21.84 6.72 -8.84
C GLY A 334 -22.04 5.98 -10.16
N ARG A 335 -23.03 5.07 -10.15
CA ARG A 335 -23.37 4.17 -11.26
C ARG A 335 -23.86 4.89 -12.51
N GLU A 336 -24.37 6.10 -12.32
CA GLU A 336 -24.83 7.01 -13.37
C GLU A 336 -23.69 7.56 -14.24
N LEU A 337 -22.47 7.60 -13.71
CA LEU A 337 -21.27 8.02 -14.44
C LEU A 337 -20.39 6.81 -14.82
N VAL A 338 -20.31 5.80 -13.94
CA VAL A 338 -19.52 4.58 -14.16
C VAL A 338 -20.39 3.36 -13.83
N PRO A 339 -21.00 2.68 -14.84
CA PRO A 339 -22.02 1.67 -14.59
C PRO A 339 -21.49 0.35 -14.03
N ALA A 340 -20.21 0.06 -14.24
CA ALA A 340 -19.54 -1.14 -13.75
C ALA A 340 -18.03 -0.91 -13.58
N VAL A 341 -17.41 -1.66 -12.65
CA VAL A 341 -15.95 -1.78 -12.54
C VAL A 341 -15.55 -3.23 -12.74
N ALA A 342 -14.67 -3.50 -13.70
CA ALA A 342 -14.12 -4.84 -13.88
C ALA A 342 -12.95 -5.12 -12.93
N ASP A 343 -12.84 -6.33 -12.40
CA ASP A 343 -11.68 -6.79 -11.64
C ASP A 343 -11.39 -8.27 -11.92
N ARG A 344 -10.12 -8.67 -11.97
CA ARG A 344 -9.71 -10.06 -12.23
C ARG A 344 -9.92 -10.98 -11.03
N SER A 345 -9.96 -10.45 -9.81
CA SER A 345 -10.12 -11.25 -8.59
C SER A 345 -11.53 -11.84 -8.53
N PRO A 346 -11.69 -13.18 -8.57
CA PRO A 346 -13.00 -13.82 -8.48
C PRO A 346 -13.71 -13.53 -7.15
N HIS A 347 -12.95 -13.26 -6.08
CA HIS A 347 -13.49 -12.93 -4.76
C HIS A 347 -14.20 -11.58 -4.71
N LYS A 348 -13.88 -10.66 -5.63
CA LYS A 348 -14.52 -9.34 -5.72
C LYS A 348 -15.70 -9.34 -6.69
N GLN A 349 -15.69 -10.19 -7.71
CA GLN A 349 -16.74 -10.24 -8.72
C GLN A 349 -18.10 -10.59 -8.11
N GLY A 350 -19.17 -9.97 -8.62
CA GLY A 350 -20.51 -10.17 -8.08
C GLY A 350 -20.76 -9.48 -6.74
N THR A 351 -19.94 -8.49 -6.39
CA THR A 351 -20.14 -7.58 -5.24
C THR A 351 -20.39 -6.15 -5.72
N LEU A 352 -20.60 -5.23 -4.79
CA LEU A 352 -20.63 -3.78 -5.06
C LEU A 352 -19.43 -3.12 -4.38
N LEU A 353 -18.87 -2.09 -5.02
CA LEU A 353 -17.85 -1.25 -4.42
C LEU A 353 -18.39 -0.55 -3.16
N PRO A 354 -17.56 -0.41 -2.12
CA PRO A 354 -17.95 0.28 -0.90
C PRO A 354 -18.25 1.76 -1.19
N GLY A 355 -19.40 2.23 -0.69
CA GLY A 355 -19.86 3.61 -0.84
C GLY A 355 -20.51 3.92 -2.19
N SER A 356 -19.76 3.87 -3.30
CA SER A 356 -20.31 4.17 -4.65
C SER A 356 -21.32 3.14 -5.15
N ARG A 357 -21.31 1.93 -4.58
CA ARG A 357 -22.18 0.79 -4.93
C ARG A 357 -22.15 0.40 -6.40
N ILE A 358 -21.06 0.72 -7.10
CA ILE A 358 -20.84 0.30 -8.50
C ILE A 358 -20.58 -1.22 -8.51
N PRO A 359 -21.24 -2.00 -9.38
CA PRO A 359 -21.07 -3.45 -9.42
C PRO A 359 -19.68 -3.82 -9.91
N VAL A 360 -19.09 -4.80 -9.24
CA VAL A 360 -17.83 -5.42 -9.66
C VAL A 360 -18.14 -6.59 -10.59
N VAL A 361 -17.63 -6.51 -11.81
CA VAL A 361 -17.87 -7.49 -12.89
C VAL A 361 -16.55 -8.13 -13.34
N SER A 362 -16.62 -9.19 -14.15
CA SER A 362 -15.42 -9.73 -14.79
C SER A 362 -14.96 -8.84 -15.95
N PRO A 363 -13.67 -8.90 -16.36
CA PRO A 363 -13.19 -8.20 -17.55
C PRO A 363 -14.00 -8.51 -18.80
N GLU A 364 -14.38 -9.77 -19.00
CA GLU A 364 -15.16 -10.23 -20.16
C GLU A 364 -16.57 -9.59 -20.17
N ALA A 365 -17.21 -9.52 -19.01
CA ALA A 365 -18.52 -8.89 -18.88
C ALA A 365 -18.46 -7.39 -19.19
N MET A 366 -17.40 -6.68 -18.77
CA MET A 366 -17.19 -5.28 -19.12
C MET A 366 -16.90 -5.10 -20.61
N LEU A 367 -16.05 -5.94 -21.22
CA LEU A 367 -15.74 -5.87 -22.66
C LEU A 367 -17.00 -6.09 -23.51
N ALA A 368 -17.90 -6.97 -23.09
CA ALA A 368 -19.19 -7.19 -23.74
C ALA A 368 -20.10 -5.94 -23.72
N MET A 369 -19.89 -5.00 -22.78
CA MET A 369 -20.58 -3.71 -22.76
C MET A 369 -20.06 -2.73 -23.83
N ARG A 370 -18.91 -3.01 -24.44
CA ARG A 370 -18.23 -2.16 -25.43
C ARG A 370 -18.12 -0.69 -25.00
N PRO A 371 -17.51 -0.39 -23.82
CA PRO A 371 -17.40 0.98 -23.34
C PRO A 371 -16.59 1.86 -24.28
N ASP A 372 -16.97 3.13 -24.41
CA ASP A 372 -16.19 4.15 -25.12
C ASP A 372 -14.89 4.47 -24.37
N TYR A 373 -14.93 4.42 -23.04
CA TYR A 373 -13.78 4.68 -22.18
C TYR A 373 -13.65 3.63 -21.08
N VAL A 374 -12.42 3.23 -20.80
CA VAL A 374 -12.06 2.46 -19.60
C VAL A 374 -11.24 3.34 -18.65
N LEU A 375 -11.84 3.75 -17.54
CA LEU A 375 -11.18 4.47 -16.45
C LEU A 375 -10.32 3.49 -15.64
N ILE A 376 -9.00 3.60 -15.75
CA ILE A 376 -8.05 2.77 -15.02
C ILE A 376 -7.88 3.34 -13.60
N LEU A 377 -8.53 2.69 -12.63
CA LEU A 377 -8.44 3.09 -11.22
C LEU A 377 -7.08 2.74 -10.60
N PRO A 378 -6.48 1.55 -10.84
CA PRO A 378 -5.11 1.27 -10.43
C PRO A 378 -4.13 1.71 -11.52
N TRP A 379 -3.99 3.03 -11.68
CA TRP A 379 -3.11 3.66 -12.69
C TRP A 379 -1.66 3.16 -12.63
N ASN A 380 -1.20 2.68 -11.46
CA ASN A 380 0.15 2.13 -11.28
C ASN A 380 0.40 0.81 -12.04
N ILE A 381 -0.63 0.18 -12.61
CA ILE A 381 -0.52 -1.00 -13.49
C ILE A 381 -1.04 -0.72 -14.90
N LYS A 382 -1.15 0.54 -15.32
CA LYS A 382 -1.79 0.92 -16.60
C LYS A 382 -1.25 0.16 -17.82
N GLU A 383 0.05 -0.09 -17.89
CA GLU A 383 0.67 -0.84 -19.00
C GLU A 383 0.16 -2.28 -19.08
N GLU A 384 0.05 -2.96 -17.93
CA GLU A 384 -0.54 -4.29 -17.83
C GLU A 384 -2.02 -4.28 -18.24
N VAL A 385 -2.76 -3.21 -17.89
CA VAL A 385 -4.16 -3.05 -18.28
C VAL A 385 -4.32 -2.80 -19.78
N PHE A 386 -3.43 -2.00 -20.38
CA PHE A 386 -3.44 -1.75 -21.82
C PHE A 386 -3.26 -3.05 -22.62
N GLU A 387 -2.37 -3.93 -22.17
CA GLU A 387 -2.17 -5.25 -22.78
C GLU A 387 -3.38 -6.15 -22.56
N GLN A 388 -3.88 -6.25 -21.32
CA GLN A 388 -5.00 -7.13 -20.96
C GLN A 388 -6.31 -6.77 -21.67
N LEU A 389 -6.55 -5.49 -21.90
CA LEU A 389 -7.79 -4.98 -22.48
C LEU A 389 -7.57 -4.40 -23.88
N ALA A 390 -6.51 -4.78 -24.59
CA ALA A 390 -6.20 -4.29 -25.92
C ALA A 390 -7.38 -4.39 -26.92
N GLY A 391 -8.28 -5.38 -26.70
CA GLY A 391 -9.50 -5.59 -27.48
C GLY A 391 -10.43 -4.37 -27.54
N ILE A 392 -10.40 -3.43 -26.59
CA ILE A 392 -11.26 -2.23 -26.66
C ILE A 392 -11.01 -1.37 -27.90
N ARG A 393 -9.80 -1.44 -28.45
CA ARG A 393 -9.41 -0.69 -29.64
C ARG A 393 -10.18 -1.14 -30.89
N GLU A 394 -10.70 -2.36 -30.91
CA GLU A 394 -11.47 -2.90 -32.05
C GLU A 394 -12.77 -2.14 -32.31
N TRP A 395 -13.33 -1.48 -31.31
CA TRP A 395 -14.50 -0.60 -31.46
C TRP A 395 -14.19 0.87 -31.20
N GLY A 396 -12.91 1.24 -31.15
CA GLY A 396 -12.47 2.62 -30.91
C GLY A 396 -12.54 3.07 -29.45
N GLY A 397 -12.63 2.14 -28.49
CA GLY A 397 -12.55 2.46 -27.08
C GLY A 397 -11.17 2.99 -26.67
N GLN A 398 -11.14 3.88 -25.68
CA GLN A 398 -9.93 4.53 -25.18
C GLN A 398 -9.72 4.25 -23.69
N PHE A 399 -8.48 4.41 -23.21
CA PHE A 399 -8.21 4.32 -21.78
C PHE A 399 -8.11 5.72 -21.15
N VAL A 400 -8.44 5.82 -19.87
CA VAL A 400 -8.39 7.08 -19.13
C VAL A 400 -7.72 6.85 -17.78
N THR A 401 -6.83 7.76 -17.39
CA THR A 401 -6.29 7.87 -16.02
C THR A 401 -6.58 9.26 -15.47
N CYS A 402 -6.79 9.37 -14.16
CA CYS A 402 -7.09 10.66 -13.49
C CYS A 402 -5.94 11.17 -12.60
N ILE A 403 -4.93 10.35 -12.36
CA ILE A 403 -3.80 10.65 -11.48
C ILE A 403 -2.51 10.40 -12.28
N PRO A 404 -1.55 11.34 -12.30
CA PRO A 404 -1.52 12.64 -11.60
C PRO A 404 -2.41 13.74 -12.23
N ALA A 405 -2.95 13.49 -13.41
CA ALA A 405 -3.88 14.37 -14.11
C ALA A 405 -4.78 13.54 -15.03
N LEU A 406 -5.85 14.15 -15.52
CA LEU A 406 -6.70 13.52 -16.53
C LEU A 406 -5.90 13.33 -17.83
N GLU A 407 -5.79 12.09 -18.28
CA GLU A 407 -5.13 11.71 -19.52
C GLU A 407 -5.95 10.65 -20.25
N ILE A 408 -6.07 10.79 -21.57
CA ILE A 408 -6.76 9.84 -22.45
C ILE A 408 -5.71 9.22 -23.37
N HIS A 409 -5.69 7.88 -23.43
CA HIS A 409 -4.70 7.08 -24.15
C HIS A 409 -5.28 6.36 -25.37
#